data_AF-A0A965CZM4-F1
#
_entry.id   AF-A0A965CZM4-F1
#
_cell.length_a   1.000
_cell.length_b   1.000
_cell.length_c   1.000
_cell.angle_alpha   90.00
_cell.angle_beta   90.00
_cell.angle_gamma   90.00
#
_symmetry.space_group_name_H-M   'P 1'
#
loop_
_entity.id
_entity.type
_entity.pdbx_description
1 polymer ?
#
loop_
_entity_poly.entity_id
_entity_poly.type
_entity_poly.pdbx_seq_one_letter_code
_entity_poly.pdbx_strand_id
1 'polypeptide(L)'
;MSQQEIPKDWFEFMQKAWNPMSFPLPGMMTPTVDIEEIRKKIAELKAVETWLTMNTGFVQMTIKTLEMQASALESLRAAGEAANAPPAPGKPPGSK
;
A
#
# COMPACT_ATOMS: atom_id res chain seq x y z
N MET A 1 -12.25 -19.54 -11.34
CA MET A 1 -11.80 -19.19 -9.98
C MET A 1 -10.40 -19.74 -9.82
N SER A 2 -9.37 -18.96 -10.16
CA SER A 2 -7.98 -19.38 -10.04
C SER A 2 -7.64 -19.45 -8.56
N GLN A 3 -7.43 -20.65 -8.04
CA GLN A 3 -7.00 -20.87 -6.68
C GLN A 3 -5.62 -20.23 -6.55
N GLN A 4 -5.56 -19.10 -5.86
CA GLN A 4 -4.35 -18.33 -5.63
C GLN A 4 -3.49 -19.15 -4.66
N GLU A 5 -2.66 -20.03 -5.21
CA GLU A 5 -1.65 -20.76 -4.44
C GLU A 5 -0.72 -19.72 -3.83
N ILE A 6 -0.86 -19.51 -2.52
CA ILE A 6 0.05 -18.66 -1.76
C ILE A 6 1.47 -19.19 -2.04
N PRO A 7 2.36 -18.39 -2.68
CA PRO A 7 3.65 -18.89 -3.13
C PRO A 7 4.40 -19.46 -1.93
N LYS A 8 4.85 -20.72 -2.04
CA LYS A 8 5.64 -21.37 -0.97
C LYS A 8 6.82 -20.51 -0.52
N ASP A 9 7.41 -19.75 -1.44
CA ASP A 9 8.49 -18.79 -1.19
C ASP A 9 8.12 -17.72 -0.15
N TRP A 10 6.87 -17.25 -0.14
CA TRP A 10 6.38 -16.28 0.84
C TRP A 10 6.26 -16.91 2.23
N PHE A 11 5.74 -18.14 2.29
CA PHE A 11 5.61 -18.88 3.54
C PHE A 11 6.98 -19.25 4.12
N GLU A 12 7.94 -19.66 3.29
CA GLU A 12 9.32 -19.96 3.69
C GLU A 12 10.06 -18.72 4.19
N PHE A 13 9.86 -17.57 3.54
CA PHE A 13 10.40 -16.29 4.01
C PHE A 13 9.85 -15.92 5.40
N MET A 14 8.54 -16.04 5.60
CA MET A 14 7.90 -15.80 6.89
C MET A 14 8.37 -16.77 7.96
N GLN A 15 8.47 -18.06 7.64
CA GLN A 15 8.93 -19.10 8.55
C GLN A 15 10.38 -18.87 8.97
N LYS A 16 11.25 -18.45 8.05
CA LYS A 16 12.65 -18.13 8.33
C LYS A 16 12.80 -16.85 9.16
N ALA A 17 11.93 -15.86 8.95
CA ALA A 17 11.91 -14.64 9.75
C ALA A 17 11.38 -14.88 11.18
N TRP A 18 10.44 -15.82 11.35
CA TRP A 18 9.86 -16.17 12.65
C TRP A 18 10.74 -17.12 13.47
N ASN A 19 11.57 -17.94 12.82
CA ASN A 19 12.34 -18.97 13.53
C ASN A 19 13.84 -19.05 13.11
N PRO A 20 14.67 -18.07 13.50
CA PRO A 20 16.11 -18.15 13.30
C PRO A 20 16.82 -19.17 14.22
N MET A 21 16.10 -19.79 15.17
CA MET A 21 16.65 -20.63 16.24
C MET A 21 15.95 -22.00 16.33
N SER A 22 16.00 -22.79 15.27
CA SER A 22 15.67 -24.23 15.30
C SER A 22 16.71 -25.08 16.06
N PHE A 23 17.32 -24.55 17.12
CA PHE A 23 18.21 -25.31 18.00
C PHE A 23 17.42 -25.85 19.19
N PRO A 24 17.12 -27.17 19.26
CA PRO A 24 16.89 -27.77 20.55
C PRO A 24 18.27 -27.90 21.20
N LEU A 25 18.57 -27.04 22.18
CA LEU A 25 19.70 -27.26 23.08
C LEU A 25 19.16 -28.05 24.29
N PRO A 26 19.42 -29.37 24.38
CA PRO A 26 19.07 -30.14 25.55
C PRO A 26 19.91 -29.61 26.72
N GLY A 27 19.26 -29.03 27.73
CA GLY A 27 19.93 -28.48 28.90
C GLY A 27 20.05 -26.95 28.96
N MET A 28 19.51 -26.20 27.98
CA MET A 28 19.21 -24.79 28.24
C MET A 28 17.97 -24.72 29.12
N MET A 29 18.19 -24.34 30.39
CA MET A 29 17.18 -23.78 31.29
C MET A 29 16.16 -23.03 30.45
N THR A 30 14.88 -23.41 30.54
CA THR A 30 13.78 -22.60 30.03
C THR A 30 14.14 -21.14 30.31
N PRO A 31 14.31 -20.27 29.30
CA PRO A 31 14.48 -18.87 29.58
C PRO A 31 13.23 -18.52 30.37
N THR A 32 13.38 -18.14 31.63
CA THR A 32 12.33 -17.44 32.33
C THR A 32 12.23 -16.11 31.62
N VAL A 33 11.60 -16.09 30.44
CA VAL A 33 11.31 -14.86 29.74
C VAL A 33 10.36 -14.17 30.68
N ASP A 34 10.86 -13.14 31.35
CA ASP A 34 10.07 -12.35 32.26
C ASP A 34 8.85 -11.88 31.47
N ILE A 35 7.66 -12.24 31.95
CA ILE A 35 6.40 -11.87 31.30
C ILE A 35 6.33 -10.34 31.16
N GLU A 36 6.94 -9.60 32.07
CA GLU A 36 7.02 -8.14 32.01
C GLU A 36 7.89 -7.64 30.86
N GLU A 37 9.01 -8.31 30.55
CA GLU A 37 9.83 -7.97 29.39
C GLU A 37 9.08 -8.23 28.08
N ILE A 38 8.36 -9.36 27.98
CA ILE A 38 7.48 -9.65 26.84
C ILE A 38 6.40 -8.56 26.71
N ARG A 39 5.75 -8.17 27.81
CA ARG A 39 4.72 -7.13 27.79
C ARG A 39 5.29 -5.78 27.34
N LYS A 40 6.49 -5.42 27.80
CA LYS A 40 7.20 -4.21 27.36
C LYS A 40 7.49 -4.25 25.86
N LYS A 41 8.01 -5.38 25.36
CA LYS A 41 8.28 -5.56 23.93
C LYS A 41 7.01 -5.46 23.08
N ILE A 42 5.91 -6.04 23.55
CA ILE A 42 4.60 -5.90 22.90
C ILE A 42 4.18 -4.43 22.83
N ALA A 43 4.32 -3.67 23.92
CA ALA A 43 3.95 -2.25 23.95
C ALA A 43 4.80 -1.41 22.97
N GLU A 44 6.12 -1.64 22.94
CA GLU A 44 7.03 -0.99 21.99
C GLU A 44 6.65 -1.29 20.55
N LEU A 45 6.40 -2.56 20.22
CA LEU A 45 6.02 -2.97 18.87
C LEU A 45 4.65 -2.41 18.45
N LYS A 46 3.69 -2.29 19.36
CA LYS A 46 2.40 -1.61 19.08
C LYS A 46 2.57 -0.12 18.78
N ALA A 47 3.51 0.56 19.45
CA ALA A 47 3.82 1.95 19.15
C ALA A 47 4.42 2.08 17.73
N VAL A 48 5.33 1.18 17.37
CA VAL A 48 5.91 1.11 16.01
C VAL A 48 4.83 0.83 14.96
N GLU A 49 3.95 -0.14 15.21
CA GLU A 49 2.81 -0.46 14.35
C GLU A 49 1.90 0.75 14.13
N THR A 50 1.60 1.50 15.19
CA THR A 50 0.78 2.71 15.13
C THR A 50 1.47 3.77 14.25
N TRP A 51 2.77 3.98 14.40
CA TRP A 51 3.54 4.93 13.61
C TRP A 51 3.63 4.55 12.11
N LEU A 52 3.81 3.26 11.83
CA LEU A 52 3.81 2.73 10.46
C LEU A 52 2.44 2.88 9.79
N THR A 53 1.36 2.66 10.56
CA THR A 53 -0.01 2.86 10.08
C THR A 53 -0.24 4.33 9.72
N MET A 54 0.22 5.26 10.55
CA MET A 54 0.16 6.70 10.27
C MET A 54 0.94 7.08 9.01
N ASN A 55 2.17 6.58 8.84
CA ASN A 55 2.99 6.82 7.64
C ASN A 55 2.30 6.31 6.37
N THR A 56 1.74 5.11 6.45
CA THR A 56 0.99 4.52 5.33
C THR A 56 -0.20 5.41 4.96
N GLY A 57 -0.96 5.87 5.95
CA GLY A 57 -2.08 6.80 5.73
C GLY A 57 -1.64 8.12 5.08
N PHE A 58 -0.52 8.68 5.53
CA PHE A 58 0.03 9.91 4.95
C PHE A 58 0.41 9.73 3.48
N VAL A 59 1.16 8.66 3.15
CA VAL A 59 1.55 8.36 1.77
C VAL A 59 0.33 8.16 0.87
N GLN A 60 -0.67 7.38 1.34
CA GLN A 60 -1.91 7.17 0.60
C GLN A 60 -2.68 8.48 0.35
N MET A 61 -2.70 9.39 1.33
CA MET A 61 -3.33 10.70 1.17
C MET A 61 -2.59 11.55 0.13
N THR A 62 -1.26 11.62 0.19
CA THR A 62 -0.45 12.34 -0.80
C THR A 62 -0.69 11.80 -2.21
N ILE A 63 -0.72 10.48 -2.40
CA ILE A 63 -1.01 9.86 -3.70
C ILE A 63 -2.37 10.32 -4.23
N LYS A 64 -3.44 10.19 -3.42
CA LYS A 64 -4.79 10.61 -3.83
C LYS A 64 -4.86 12.09 -4.21
N THR A 65 -4.16 12.96 -3.48
CA THR A 65 -4.08 14.39 -3.82
C THR A 65 -3.40 14.60 -5.17
N LEU A 66 -2.28 13.92 -5.43
CA LEU A 66 -1.57 14.01 -6.71
C LEU A 66 -2.39 13.45 -7.87
N GLU A 67 -3.11 12.34 -7.67
CA GLU A 67 -4.02 11.77 -8.67
C GLU A 67 -5.14 12.76 -9.04
N MET A 68 -5.73 13.43 -8.04
CA MET A 68 -6.73 14.48 -8.28
C MET A 68 -6.14 15.68 -9.04
N GLN A 69 -4.91 16.10 -8.71
CA GLN A 69 -4.21 17.16 -9.44
C GLN A 69 -3.93 16.77 -10.90
N ALA A 70 -3.50 15.52 -11.14
CA ALA A 70 -3.26 15.01 -12.48
C ALA A 70 -4.54 15.02 -13.32
N SER A 71 -5.64 14.48 -12.80
CA SER A 71 -6.94 14.46 -13.47
C SER A 71 -7.47 15.87 -13.78
N ALA A 72 -7.26 16.83 -12.88
CA ALA A 72 -7.62 18.22 -13.11
C ALA A 72 -6.81 18.84 -14.26
N LEU A 73 -5.50 18.58 -14.32
CA LEU A 73 -4.63 19.06 -15.41
C LEU A 73 -4.98 18.44 -16.77
N GLU A 74 -5.30 17.14 -16.79
CA GLU A 74 -5.80 16.46 -18.01
C GLU A 74 -7.10 17.09 -18.51
N SER A 75 -8.04 17.39 -17.60
CA SER A 75 -9.29 18.05 -17.94
C SER A 75 -9.06 19.46 -18.51
N LEU A 76 -8.12 20.23 -17.94
CA LEU A 76 -7.76 21.56 -18.44
C LEU A 76 -7.09 21.49 -19.82
N ARG A 77 -6.23 20.49 -20.07
CA ARG A 77 -5.63 20.27 -21.39
C ARG A 77 -6.71 19.93 -22.43
N ALA A 78 -7.60 19.00 -22.12
CA ALA A 78 -8.70 18.63 -23.02
C ALA A 78 -9.60 19.84 -23.36
N ALA A 79 -9.90 20.69 -22.37
CA ALA A 79 -10.65 21.92 -22.59
C ALA A 79 -9.90 22.93 -23.48
N GLY A 80 -8.60 23.09 -23.27
CA GLY A 80 -7.75 23.94 -24.10
C GLY A 80 -7.62 23.45 -25.54
N GLU A 81 -7.55 22.13 -25.75
CA GLU A 81 -7.56 21.52 -27.08
C GLU A 81 -8.91 21.71 -27.77
N ALA A 82 -10.03 21.50 -27.07
CA ALA A 82 -11.37 21.75 -27.61
C ALA A 82 -11.60 23.22 -27.99
N ALA A 83 -11.04 24.16 -27.22
CA ALA A 83 -11.10 25.59 -27.53
C ALA A 83 -10.27 25.99 -28.76
N ASN A 84 -9.20 25.25 -29.07
CA ASN A 84 -8.36 25.47 -30.26
C ASN A 84 -8.79 24.64 -31.47
N ALA A 85 -9.78 23.75 -31.32
CA ALA A 85 -10.33 22.98 -32.43
C ALA A 85 -11.02 23.93 -33.43
N PRO A 86 -10.78 23.79 -34.75
CA PRO A 86 -11.50 24.56 -35.75
C PRO A 86 -13.01 24.34 -35.58
N PRO A 87 -13.85 25.37 -35.78
CA PRO A 87 -15.29 25.19 -35.75
C PRO A 87 -15.66 24.04 -36.69
N ALA A 88 -16.38 23.05 -36.17
CA ALA A 88 -16.84 21.92 -36.96
C ALA A 88 -17.52 22.46 -38.23
N PRO A 89 -17.26 21.88 -39.42
CA PRO A 89 -17.87 22.35 -40.66
C PRO A 89 -19.37 22.38 -40.45
N GLY A 90 -19.95 23.59 -40.46
CA GLY A 90 -21.35 23.79 -40.20
C GLY A 90 -22.15 22.94 -41.17
N LYS A 91 -22.84 21.92 -40.65
CA LYS A 91 -23.87 21.25 -41.44
C LYS A 91 -24.91 22.33 -41.77
N PRO A 92 -25.21 22.59 -43.06
CA PRO A 92 -26.12 23.66 -43.42
C PRO A 92 -27.48 23.42 -42.76
N PRO A 93 -28.11 24.46 -42.19
CA PRO A 93 -29.48 24.33 -41.70
C PRO A 93 -30.39 24.18 -42.92
N GLY A 94 -30.94 22.99 -43.09
CA GLY A 94 -31.94 22.72 -44.12
C GLY A 94 -31.37 22.12 -45.41
N SER A 95 -31.41 20.80 -45.48
CA SER A 95 -31.68 20.11 -46.73
C SER A 95 -32.89 19.21 -46.44
N LYS A 96 -34.01 19.68 -47.02
CA LYS A 96 -35.39 19.16 -47.10
C LYS A 96 -35.67 17.75 -46.59
#